data_AF-A0A967X4G4-F1
#
_entry.id   AF-A0A967X4G4-F1
#
_cell.length_a   1.000
_cell.length_b   1.000
_cell.length_c   1.000
_cell.angle_alpha   90.00
_cell.angle_beta   90.00
_cell.angle_gamma   90.00
#
_symmetry.space_group_name_H-M   'P 1'
#
loop_
_entity.id
_entity.type
_entity.pdbx_description
1 polymer ?
#
loop_
_entity_poly.entity_id
_entity_poly.type
_entity_poly.pdbx_seq_one_letter_code
_entity_poly.pdbx_strand_id
1 'polypeptide(L)'
;DYPYEFYTDLIRGIREMRPEMHVKAFTAAEYDFFAKRFKKPLEQVFRDFIDAGLGSLPGGGAEVLVERVRQELYRKKIPAERWLDVVRKAHEFG
;
A
#
# COMPACT_ATOMS: atom_id res chain seq x y z
N ASP A 1 4.03 -7.13 15.75
CA ASP A 1 3.10 -7.03 14.59
C ASP A 1 1.70 -6.75 15.06
N TYR A 2 1.02 -5.81 14.41
CA TYR A 2 -0.40 -5.55 14.61
C TYR A 2 -1.25 -6.51 13.75
N PRO A 3 -2.50 -6.82 14.17
CA PRO A 3 -3.46 -7.53 13.33
C PRO A 3 -3.79 -6.73 12.07
N TYR A 4 -4.38 -7.37 11.06
CA TYR A 4 -4.71 -6.71 9.80
C TYR A 4 -5.71 -5.57 10.00
N GLU A 5 -6.68 -5.81 10.88
CA GLU A 5 -7.80 -4.93 11.18
C GLU A 5 -7.31 -3.60 11.74
N PHE A 6 -6.23 -3.59 12.52
CA PHE A 6 -5.60 -2.38 13.05
C PHE A 6 -5.34 -1.33 11.96
N TYR A 7 -4.84 -1.73 10.79
CA TYR A 7 -4.54 -0.80 9.70
C TYR A 7 -5.81 -0.23 9.08
N THR A 8 -6.85 -1.03 8.92
CA THR A 8 -8.14 -0.56 8.40
C THR A 8 -8.90 0.29 9.43
N ASP A 9 -8.84 -0.08 10.70
CA ASP A 9 -9.49 0.65 11.81
C ASP A 9 -8.83 2.01 12.03
N LEU A 10 -7.51 2.11 11.82
CA LEU A 10 -6.83 3.39 11.81
C LEU A 10 -7.43 4.35 10.77
N ILE A 11 -7.69 3.86 9.55
CA ILE A 11 -8.30 4.66 8.49
C ILE A 11 -9.76 5.00 8.83
N ARG A 12 -10.55 4.02 9.30
CA ARG A 12 -11.94 4.25 9.73
C ARG A 12 -12.03 5.29 10.83
N GLY A 13 -11.23 5.16 11.89
CA GLY A 13 -11.23 6.11 13.01
C GLY A 13 -10.87 7.52 12.58
N ILE A 14 -9.91 7.67 11.65
CA ILE A 14 -9.59 8.98 11.06
C ILE A 14 -10.81 9.58 10.33
N ARG A 15 -11.51 8.77 9.53
CA ARG A 15 -12.69 9.20 8.77
C ARG A 15 -13.89 9.50 9.68
N GLU A 16 -14.07 8.75 10.76
CA GLU A 16 -15.10 9.01 11.77
C GLU A 16 -14.86 10.34 12.50
N MET A 17 -13.61 10.62 12.87
CA MET A 17 -13.24 11.87 13.54
C MET A 17 -13.30 13.07 12.59
N ARG A 18 -12.93 12.90 11.31
CA ARG A 18 -12.85 13.96 10.29
C ARG A 18 -13.34 13.46 8.91
N PRO A 19 -14.66 13.42 8.68
CA PRO A 19 -15.27 12.86 7.46
C PRO A 19 -14.89 13.56 6.15
N GLU A 20 -14.39 14.78 6.20
CA GLU A 20 -13.95 15.55 5.04
C GLU A 20 -12.45 15.39 4.72
N MET A 21 -11.67 14.75 5.60
CA MET A 21 -10.23 14.63 5.40
C MET A 21 -9.88 13.57 4.37
N HIS A 22 -9.08 13.94 3.37
CA HIS A 22 -8.50 13.00 2.42
C HIS A 22 -7.40 12.17 3.10
N VAL A 23 -7.59 10.86 3.17
CA VAL A 23 -6.61 9.98 3.79
C VAL A 23 -5.67 9.44 2.71
N LYS A 24 -4.42 9.91 2.74
CA LYS A 24 -3.34 9.42 1.89
C LYS A 24 -2.36 8.59 2.73
N ALA A 25 -2.41 7.26 2.60
CA ALA A 25 -1.68 6.38 3.50
C ALA A 25 -1.17 5.11 2.80
N PHE A 26 -0.05 4.59 3.34
CA PHE A 26 0.64 3.35 2.95
C PHE A 26 1.15 3.30 1.51
N THR A 27 2.45 3.05 1.34
CA THR A 27 3.07 2.92 0.01
C THR A 27 2.77 1.57 -0.62
N ALA A 28 3.11 1.42 -1.89
CA ALA A 28 3.06 0.13 -2.58
C ALA A 28 3.85 -0.99 -1.87
N ALA A 29 4.90 -0.62 -1.11
CA ALA A 29 5.66 -1.59 -0.32
C ALA A 29 4.84 -2.16 0.85
N GLU A 30 4.07 -1.32 1.55
CA GLU A 30 3.18 -1.80 2.62
C GLU A 30 2.02 -2.63 2.05
N TYR A 31 1.46 -2.29 0.89
CA TYR A 31 0.42 -3.11 0.26
C TYR A 31 0.91 -4.50 -0.15
N ASP A 32 2.12 -4.60 -0.71
CA ASP A 32 2.74 -5.91 -0.97
C ASP A 32 3.01 -6.68 0.33
N PHE A 33 3.45 -5.99 1.38
CA PHE A 33 3.61 -6.57 2.71
C PHE A 33 2.28 -7.10 3.26
N PHE A 34 1.19 -6.33 3.19
CA PHE A 34 -0.12 -6.76 3.69
C PHE A 34 -0.62 -8.01 2.97
N ALA A 35 -0.57 -8.01 1.63
CA ALA A 35 -0.97 -9.15 0.83
C ALA A 35 -0.22 -10.44 1.23
N LYS A 36 1.11 -10.34 1.40
CA LYS A 36 1.96 -11.47 1.81
C LYS A 36 1.75 -11.89 3.26
N ARG A 37 1.76 -10.93 4.18
CA ARG A 37 1.73 -11.16 5.64
C ARG A 37 0.40 -11.73 6.10
N PHE A 38 -0.70 -11.29 5.50
CA PHE A 38 -2.05 -11.70 5.86
C PHE A 38 -2.65 -12.70 4.86
N LYS A 39 -1.87 -13.15 3.87
CA LYS A 39 -2.26 -14.12 2.85
C LYS A 39 -3.57 -13.74 2.14
N LYS A 40 -3.71 -12.45 1.83
CA LYS A 40 -4.86 -11.89 1.12
C LYS A 40 -4.48 -11.56 -0.32
N PRO A 41 -5.36 -11.79 -1.30
CA PRO A 41 -5.20 -11.23 -2.63
C PRO A 41 -5.01 -9.71 -2.55
N LEU A 42 -4.11 -9.16 -3.35
CA LEU A 42 -3.81 -7.72 -3.33
C LEU A 42 -5.05 -6.88 -3.62
N GLU A 43 -5.90 -7.35 -4.53
CA GLU A 43 -7.22 -6.80 -4.86
C GLU A 43 -8.11 -6.69 -3.63
N GLN A 44 -8.12 -7.73 -2.77
CA GLN A 44 -8.91 -7.71 -1.55
C GLN A 44 -8.34 -6.69 -0.56
N VAL A 45 -7.02 -6.56 -0.47
CA VAL A 45 -6.39 -5.54 0.38
C VAL A 45 -6.80 -4.14 -0.08
N PHE A 46 -6.76 -3.85 -1.39
CA PHE A 46 -7.22 -2.55 -1.89
C PHE A 46 -8.70 -2.28 -1.55
N ARG A 47 -9.59 -3.26 -1.77
CA ARG A 47 -11.01 -3.14 -1.41
C ARG A 47 -11.18 -2.83 0.08
N ASP A 48 -10.55 -3.61 0.96
CA ASP A 48 -10.66 -3.45 2.41
C ASP A 48 -10.24 -2.04 2.87
N PHE A 49 -9.19 -1.45 2.27
CA PHE A 49 -8.70 -0.11 2.62
C PHE A 49 -9.55 1.01 2.00
N ILE A 50 -10.04 0.84 0.77
CA ILE A 50 -11.00 1.78 0.15
C ILE A 50 -12.30 1.81 0.94
N ASP A 51 -12.83 0.65 1.32
CA ASP A 51 -14.03 0.53 2.16
C ASP A 51 -13.83 1.13 3.55
N ALA A 52 -12.60 1.10 4.08
CA ALA A 52 -12.24 1.81 5.31
C ALA A 52 -12.17 3.34 5.14
N GLY A 53 -12.18 3.84 3.91
CA GLY A 53 -12.17 5.27 3.57
C GLY A 53 -10.82 5.82 3.16
N LEU A 54 -9.91 4.98 2.66
CA LEU A 54 -8.66 5.45 2.04
C LEU A 54 -8.97 6.24 0.77
N GLY A 55 -8.30 7.37 0.60
CA GLY A 55 -8.44 8.20 -0.59
C GLY A 55 -7.35 7.98 -1.65
N SER A 56 -6.08 7.80 -1.25
CA SER A 56 -4.98 7.58 -2.22
C SER A 56 -3.74 6.96 -1.56
N LEU A 57 -2.82 6.44 -2.38
CA LEU A 57 -1.51 5.98 -1.90
C LEU A 57 -0.42 7.06 -2.06
N PRO A 58 0.53 7.19 -1.12
CA PRO A 58 1.80 7.88 -1.35
C PRO A 58 2.71 7.11 -2.32
N GLY A 59 3.49 7.85 -3.13
CA GLY A 59 4.40 7.30 -4.14
C GLY A 59 5.76 6.81 -3.62
N GLY A 60 5.89 6.60 -2.31
CA GLY A 60 7.14 6.14 -1.70
C GLY A 60 7.50 4.69 -2.07
N GLY A 61 8.74 4.29 -1.75
CA GLY A 61 9.20 2.90 -1.88
C GLY A 61 9.69 2.50 -3.29
N ALA A 62 9.57 3.38 -4.29
CA ALA A 62 10.13 3.14 -5.61
C ALA A 62 11.67 3.16 -5.60
N GLU A 63 12.27 4.11 -4.87
CA GLU A 63 13.71 4.39 -4.89
C GLU A 63 14.22 4.64 -6.33
N VAL A 64 14.92 3.67 -6.93
CA VAL A 64 15.41 3.68 -8.32
C VAL A 64 14.90 2.44 -9.05
N LEU A 65 14.27 2.57 -10.21
CA LEU A 65 13.69 1.42 -10.93
C LEU A 65 14.72 0.55 -11.68
N VAL A 66 15.94 1.07 -11.91
CA VAL A 66 17.00 0.36 -12.63
C VAL A 66 17.56 -0.78 -11.78
N GLU A 67 17.33 -2.02 -12.22
CA GLU A 67 17.65 -3.23 -11.45
C GLU A 67 19.11 -3.31 -11.00
N ARG A 68 20.06 -2.95 -11.87
CA ARG A 68 21.49 -2.91 -11.52
C ARG A 68 21.76 -2.05 -10.28
N VAL A 69 21.15 -0.86 -10.21
CA VAL A 69 21.33 0.08 -9.08
C VAL A 69 20.63 -0.45 -7.82
N ARG A 70 19.47 -1.10 -7.98
CA ARG A 70 18.76 -1.73 -6.86
C ARG A 70 19.56 -2.85 -6.23
N GLN A 71 20.18 -3.69 -7.06
CA GLN A 71 21.06 -4.75 -6.60
C GLN A 71 22.32 -4.22 -5.94
N GLU A 72 22.69 -2.97 -6.13
CA GLU A 72 23.84 -2.38 -5.46
C GLU A 72 23.44 -1.70 -4.14
N LEU A 73 22.36 -0.91 -4.15
CA LEU A 73 22.03 0.02 -3.07
C LEU A 73 20.74 -0.31 -2.30
N TYR A 74 19.82 -1.10 -2.88
CA TYR A 74 18.44 -1.25 -2.39
C TYR A 74 17.93 -2.71 -2.33
N ARG A 75 18.81 -3.70 -2.19
CA ARG A 75 18.47 -5.15 -2.25
C ARG A 75 17.31 -5.59 -1.35
N LYS A 76 17.10 -4.92 -0.21
CA LYS A 76 16.05 -5.27 0.76
C LYS A 76 14.69 -4.60 0.48
N LYS A 77 14.62 -3.73 -0.52
CA LYS A 77 13.39 -3.03 -0.90
C LYS A 77 12.54 -3.91 -1.82
N ILE A 78 11.24 -3.62 -1.89
CA ILE A 78 10.30 -4.24 -2.84
C ILE A 78 10.89 -4.21 -4.26
N PRO A 79 10.88 -5.31 -5.05
CA PRO A 79 11.39 -5.28 -6.42
C PRO A 79 10.69 -4.22 -7.28
N ALA A 80 11.40 -3.62 -8.25
CA ALA A 80 10.83 -2.55 -9.09
C ALA A 80 9.59 -3.01 -9.85
N GLU A 81 9.65 -4.19 -10.47
CA GLU A 81 8.50 -4.79 -11.17
C GLU A 81 7.31 -4.96 -10.22
N ARG A 82 7.55 -5.45 -9.01
CA ARG A 82 6.50 -5.63 -8.02
C ARG A 82 5.91 -4.30 -7.55
N TRP A 83 6.74 -3.27 -7.38
CA TRP A 83 6.25 -1.92 -7.06
C TRP A 83 5.35 -1.39 -8.18
N LEU A 84 5.77 -1.54 -9.44
CA LEU A 84 4.99 -1.13 -10.61
C LEU A 84 3.66 -1.89 -10.71
N ASP A 85 3.65 -3.18 -10.41
CA ASP A 85 2.43 -3.99 -10.41
C ASP A 85 1.43 -3.53 -9.35
N VAL A 86 1.90 -3.23 -8.14
CA VAL A 86 1.04 -2.73 -7.05
C VAL A 86 0.48 -1.36 -7.42
N VAL A 87 1.29 -0.46 -7.98
CA VAL A 87 0.84 0.87 -8.42
C VAL A 87 -0.15 0.77 -9.59
N ARG A 88 0.09 -0.12 -10.55
CA ARG A 88 -0.86 -0.39 -11.64
C ARG A 88 -2.20 -0.88 -11.09
N LYS A 89 -2.16 -1.84 -10.16
CA LYS A 89 -3.35 -2.35 -9.50
C LYS A 89 -4.07 -1.25 -8.72
N ALA A 90 -3.35 -0.37 -8.02
CA ALA A 90 -3.97 0.78 -7.35
C ALA A 90 -4.77 1.64 -8.36
N HIS A 91 -4.19 1.99 -9.51
CA HIS A 91 -4.90 2.76 -10.54
C HIS A 91 -6.12 2.04 -11.15
N GLU A 92 -6.15 0.70 -11.16
CA GLU A 92 -7.33 -0.07 -11.60
C GLU A 92 -8.52 0.06 -10.62
N PHE A 93 -8.27 0.50 -9.39
CA PHE A 93 -9.29 0.66 -8.34
C PHE A 93 -9.77 2.10 -8.14
N GLY A 94 -9.27 3.05 -8.93
CA GLY A 94 -9.61 4.49 -8.86
C GLY A 94 -8.54 5.35 -8.22
#